data_AF-A0A523NYG5-F1
#
_entry.id   AF-A0A523NYG5-F1
#
_cell.length_a   1.000
_cell.length_b   1.000
_cell.length_c   1.000
_cell.angle_alpha   90.00
_cell.angle_beta   90.00
_cell.angle_gamma   90.00
#
_symmetry.space_group_name_H-M   'P 1'
#
loop_
_entity.id
_entity.type
_entity.pdbx_description
1 polymer ?
#
loop_
_entity_poly.entity_id
_entity_poly.type
_entity_poly.pdbx_seq_one_letter_code
_entity_poly.pdbx_strand_id
1 'polypeptide(L)'
;MRSDPYNSALFYPYCDLGSLSREHSFSFATKTIIFHGSADVITDPRQCRARAMKLRAAGADIKFVSLPSARHWFDNHAVRSVYNADATGRATTLINATLADLKLN
;
A
#
# COMPACT_ATOMS: atom_id res chain seq x y z
N MET A 1 -11.29 -11.97 -17.18
CA MET A 1 -11.04 -10.52 -17.06
C MET A 1 -9.69 -10.37 -16.38
N ARG A 2 -8.62 -10.04 -17.12
CA ARG A 2 -7.29 -9.80 -16.52
C ARG A 2 -7.32 -8.41 -15.89
N SER A 3 -6.93 -8.32 -14.62
CA SER A 3 -6.82 -7.05 -13.90
C SER A 3 -5.49 -6.38 -14.26
N ASP A 4 -5.51 -5.17 -14.82
CA ASP A 4 -4.27 -4.47 -15.20
C ASP A 4 -3.38 -4.18 -13.97
N PRO A 5 -2.05 -4.15 -14.14
CA PRO A 5 -1.07 -3.96 -13.07
C PRO A 5 -1.14 -2.61 -12.34
N TYR A 6 -0.79 -2.59 -11.05
CA TYR A 6 -0.58 -1.38 -10.26
C TYR A 6 0.66 -0.58 -10.72
N ASN A 7 0.49 0.73 -10.96
CA ASN A 7 1.57 1.60 -11.42
C ASN A 7 2.16 2.45 -10.28
N SER A 8 1.71 2.23 -9.04
CA SER A 8 2.20 2.89 -7.83
C SER A 8 2.08 1.96 -6.62
N ALA A 9 3.17 1.83 -5.86
CA ALA A 9 3.22 1.11 -4.60
C ALA A 9 3.54 2.09 -3.46
N LEU A 10 2.64 2.18 -2.48
CA LEU A 10 2.80 3.04 -1.31
C LEU A 10 2.97 2.18 -0.06
N PHE A 11 3.96 2.53 0.74
CA PHE A 11 4.26 1.85 1.99
C PHE A 11 3.86 2.76 3.14
N TYR A 12 2.99 2.24 4.03
CA TYR A 12 2.55 2.90 5.27
C TYR A 12 2.28 4.42 5.14
N PRO A 13 1.47 4.86 4.15
CA PRO A 13 1.25 6.28 3.93
C PRO A 13 0.42 6.90 5.06
N TYR A 14 0.56 8.21 5.26
CA TYR A 14 -0.40 8.98 6.06
C TYR A 14 -1.74 9.04 5.32
N CYS A 15 -2.85 8.66 5.94
CA CYS A 15 -4.16 8.62 5.29
C CYS A 15 -5.24 9.47 5.97
N ASP A 16 -4.90 10.20 7.05
CA ASP A 16 -5.83 10.98 7.85
C ASP A 16 -5.91 12.48 7.49
N LEU A 17 -6.84 13.17 8.14
CA LEU A 17 -6.89 14.61 8.35
C LEU A 17 -5.51 15.20 8.71
N GLY A 18 -5.09 16.25 7.98
CA GLY A 18 -3.81 16.93 8.18
C GLY A 18 -2.66 16.40 7.31
N SER A 19 -2.86 15.29 6.59
CA SER A 19 -1.90 14.83 5.59
C SER A 19 -2.18 15.45 4.21
N LEU A 20 -1.12 15.85 3.49
CA LEU A 20 -1.19 16.25 2.07
C LEU A 20 -1.86 15.16 1.21
N SER A 21 -1.84 13.91 1.71
CA SER A 21 -2.48 12.71 1.16
C SER A 21 -3.97 12.81 0.86
N ARG A 22 -4.67 13.72 1.53
CA ARG A 22 -6.13 13.71 1.60
C ARG A 22 -6.82 14.26 0.35
N GLU A 23 -6.19 15.18 -0.37
CA GLU A 23 -6.86 15.93 -1.44
C GLU A 23 -6.28 15.63 -2.82
N HIS A 24 -4.98 15.37 -2.91
CA HIS A 24 -4.31 15.25 -4.23
C HIS A 24 -3.38 14.05 -4.40
N SER A 25 -3.12 13.25 -3.36
CA SER A 25 -2.03 12.25 -3.43
C SER A 25 -2.44 10.90 -3.98
N PHE A 26 -3.74 10.68 -4.21
CA PHE A 26 -4.23 9.48 -4.89
C PHE A 26 -4.82 9.89 -6.24
N SER A 27 -3.99 9.82 -7.28
CA SER A 27 -4.42 10.00 -8.66
C SER A 27 -5.45 8.93 -9.04
N PHE A 28 -6.59 9.35 -9.57
CA PHE A 28 -7.59 8.43 -10.13
C PHE A 28 -7.12 7.75 -11.42
N ALA A 29 -6.12 8.32 -12.09
CA ALA A 29 -5.55 7.76 -13.31
C ALA A 29 -4.48 6.69 -13.02
N THR A 30 -4.05 6.52 -11.77
CA THR A 30 -2.98 5.61 -11.39
C THR A 30 -3.55 4.45 -10.59
N LYS A 31 -3.32 3.22 -11.06
CA LYS A 31 -3.60 2.02 -10.27
C LYS A 31 -2.63 1.95 -9.09
N THR A 32 -3.13 1.99 -7.86
CA THR A 32 -2.29 2.05 -6.65
C THR A 32 -2.48 0.85 -5.73
N ILE A 33 -1.38 0.31 -5.21
CA ILE A 33 -1.37 -0.64 -4.10
C ILE A 33 -0.78 0.01 -2.85
N ILE A 34 -1.51 -0.05 -1.73
CA ILE A 34 -1.04 0.38 -0.41
C ILE A 34 -0.67 -0.86 0.39
N PHE A 35 0.55 -0.92 0.88
CA PHE A 35 1.01 -1.89 1.87
C PHE A 35 1.03 -1.25 3.26
N HIS A 36 0.36 -1.87 4.23
CA HIS A 36 0.31 -1.33 5.58
C HIS A 36 0.43 -2.41 6.64
N GLY A 37 1.34 -2.22 7.60
CA GLY A 37 1.45 -3.09 8.75
C GLY A 37 0.22 -2.99 9.66
N SER A 38 -0.30 -4.13 10.13
CA SER A 38 -1.47 -4.15 11.02
C SER A 38 -1.15 -3.71 12.45
N ALA A 39 0.13 -3.70 12.83
CA ALA A 39 0.64 -3.28 14.14
C ALA A 39 1.39 -1.94 14.05
N ASP A 40 1.17 -1.18 12.98
CA ASP A 40 1.69 0.17 12.85
C ASP A 40 0.96 1.11 13.82
N VAL A 41 1.76 1.91 14.54
CA VAL A 41 1.31 2.88 15.54
C VAL A 41 1.66 4.32 15.13
N ILE A 42 2.40 4.51 14.03
CA ILE A 42 2.78 5.80 13.48
C ILE A 42 1.70 6.28 12.52
N THR A 43 1.26 5.40 11.62
CA THR A 43 0.11 5.64 10.73
C THR A 43 -0.99 4.61 11.04
N ASP A 44 -2.26 5.04 11.15
CA ASP A 44 -3.34 4.11 11.51
C ASP A 44 -3.78 3.27 10.29
N PRO A 45 -3.56 1.94 10.28
CA PRO A 45 -3.96 1.06 9.17
C PRO A 45 -5.47 1.10 8.90
N ARG A 46 -6.30 1.35 9.92
CA ARG A 46 -7.77 1.40 9.78
C ARG A 46 -8.19 2.62 8.97
N GLN A 47 -7.53 3.75 9.19
CA GLN A 47 -7.80 4.97 8.42
C GLN A 47 -7.37 4.81 6.96
N CYS A 48 -6.20 4.22 6.71
CA CYS A 48 -5.76 3.92 5.35
C CYS A 48 -6.70 2.95 4.63
N ARG A 49 -7.16 1.90 5.31
CA ARG A 49 -8.17 0.98 4.76
C ARG A 49 -9.47 1.72 4.41
N ALA A 50 -9.99 2.54 5.33
CA ALA A 50 -11.20 3.31 5.11
C ALA A 50 -11.06 4.30 3.94
N ARG A 51 -9.89 4.95 3.82
CA ARG A 51 -9.58 5.86 2.71
C ARG A 51 -9.53 5.13 1.37
N ALA A 52 -8.82 4.00 1.29
CA ALA A 52 -8.78 3.17 0.09
C ALA A 52 -10.17 2.70 -0.34
N MET A 53 -11.02 2.31 0.63
CA MET A 53 -12.41 1.95 0.34
C MET A 53 -13.22 3.12 -0.23
N LYS A 54 -13.09 4.33 0.34
CA LYS A 54 -13.77 5.54 -0.17
C LYS A 54 -13.30 5.90 -1.58
N LEU A 55 -12.00 5.88 -1.83
CA LEU A 55 -11.42 6.16 -3.15
C LEU A 55 -11.88 5.13 -4.20
N ARG A 56 -11.89 3.85 -3.84
CA ARG A 56 -12.39 2.79 -4.71
C ARG A 56 -13.88 2.94 -5.02
N ALA A 57 -14.69 3.32 -4.02
CA ALA A 57 -16.10 3.62 -4.24
C ALA A 57 -16.32 4.83 -5.17
N ALA A 58 -15.35 5.76 -5.23
CA ALA A 58 -15.35 6.89 -6.16
C ALA A 58 -14.77 6.56 -7.55
N GLY A 59 -14.37 5.32 -7.82
CA GLY A 59 -13.85 4.87 -9.11
C GLY A 59 -12.32 4.82 -9.24
N ALA A 60 -11.57 5.09 -8.17
CA ALA A 60 -10.11 4.90 -8.20
C ALA A 60 -9.75 3.41 -8.16
N ASP A 61 -8.76 3.00 -8.95
CA ASP A 61 -8.21 1.63 -8.88
C ASP A 61 -7.16 1.55 -7.77
N ILE A 62 -7.65 1.34 -6.53
CA ILE A 62 -6.80 1.26 -5.35
C ILE A 62 -7.02 -0.03 -4.57
N LYS A 63 -5.91 -0.68 -4.20
CA LYS A 63 -5.89 -1.87 -3.34
C LYS A 63 -5.18 -1.57 -2.04
N PHE A 64 -5.79 -1.99 -0.94
CA PHE A 64 -5.17 -1.96 0.38
C PHE A 64 -4.77 -3.38 0.79
N VAL A 65 -3.51 -3.56 1.17
CA VAL A 65 -2.94 -4.82 1.66
C VAL A 65 -2.50 -4.63 3.11
N SER A 66 -3.21 -5.28 4.02
CA SER A 66 -2.80 -5.37 5.42
C SER A 66 -1.77 -6.48 5.58
N LEU A 67 -0.64 -6.16 6.20
CA LEU A 67 0.45 -7.08 6.50
C LEU A 67 0.41 -7.41 8.00
N PRO A 68 0.04 -8.66 8.36
CA PRO A 68 -0.13 -9.06 9.76
C PRO A 68 1.13 -8.84 10.60
N SER A 69 0.97 -8.30 11.80
CA SER A 69 2.02 -8.07 12.81
C SER A 69 3.16 -7.13 12.39
N ALA A 70 3.15 -6.63 11.15
CA ALA A 70 4.12 -5.66 10.67
C ALA A 70 3.86 -4.28 11.27
N ARG A 71 4.95 -3.55 11.55
CA ARG A 71 4.94 -2.18 12.07
C ARG A 71 5.29 -1.20 10.94
N HIS A 72 5.38 0.08 11.28
CA HIS A 72 5.98 1.08 10.38
C HIS A 72 7.40 0.65 9.98
N TRP A 73 7.80 0.92 8.74
CA TRP A 73 9.13 0.56 8.20
C TRP A 73 9.44 -0.94 8.26
N PHE A 74 8.44 -1.80 8.07
CA PHE A 74 8.63 -3.26 8.12
C PHE A 74 9.64 -3.80 7.08
N ASP A 75 9.91 -3.04 6.02
CA ASP A 75 10.84 -3.32 4.93
C ASP A 75 12.24 -2.72 5.15
N ASN A 76 12.46 -2.01 6.26
CA ASN A 76 13.75 -1.41 6.55
C ASN A 76 14.73 -2.43 7.14
N HIS A 77 15.60 -2.97 6.29
CA HIS A 77 16.64 -3.94 6.67
C HIS A 77 17.70 -3.40 7.64
N ALA A 78 17.84 -2.07 7.77
CA ALA A 78 18.81 -1.47 8.68
C ALA A 78 18.33 -1.44 10.14
N VAL A 79 17.02 -1.51 10.37
CA VAL A 79 16.41 -1.40 11.72
C VAL A 79 15.75 -2.73 12.10
N ARG A 80 16.54 -3.62 12.70
CA ARG A 80 16.11 -5.00 13.04
C ARG A 80 14.85 -5.08 13.89
N SER A 81 14.55 -4.08 14.72
CA SER A 81 13.38 -4.06 15.59
C SER A 81 12.05 -3.79 14.88
N VAL A 82 12.09 -3.30 13.64
CA VAL A 82 10.89 -3.07 12.81
C VAL A 82 10.86 -3.97 11.59
N TYR A 83 12.02 -4.43 11.10
CA TYR A 83 12.11 -5.33 9.96
C TYR A 83 11.28 -6.61 10.17
N ASN A 84 10.47 -6.94 9.18
CA ASN A 84 9.65 -8.14 9.14
C ASN A 84 9.81 -8.80 7.76
N ALA A 85 10.51 -9.94 7.75
CA ALA A 85 10.82 -10.67 6.51
C ALA A 85 9.58 -11.16 5.77
N ASP A 86 8.55 -11.64 6.49
CA ASP A 86 7.33 -12.16 5.88
C ASP A 86 6.53 -11.04 5.20
N ALA A 87 6.41 -9.89 5.87
CA ALA A 87 5.75 -8.71 5.34
C ALA A 87 6.48 -8.16 4.11
N THR A 88 7.82 -8.08 4.18
CA THR A 88 8.69 -7.64 3.08
C THR A 88 8.60 -8.59 1.89
N GLY A 89 8.65 -9.90 2.12
CA GLY A 89 8.50 -10.92 1.09
C GLY A 89 7.14 -10.82 0.40
N ARG A 90 6.07 -10.68 1.18
CA ARG A 90 4.71 -10.53 0.62
C ARG A 90 4.53 -9.26 -0.20
N ALA A 91 5.06 -8.13 0.25
CA ALA A 91 5.04 -6.89 -0.51
C ALA A 91 5.81 -7.04 -1.83
N THR A 92 7.01 -7.61 -1.76
CA THR A 92 7.86 -7.90 -2.92
C THR A 92 7.17 -8.81 -3.94
N THR A 93 6.52 -9.91 -3.51
CA THR A 93 5.78 -10.80 -4.41
C THR A 93 4.68 -10.05 -5.16
N LEU A 94 3.92 -9.19 -4.48
CA LEU A 94 2.81 -8.45 -5.10
C LEU A 94 3.31 -7.36 -6.06
N ILE A 95 4.42 -6.69 -5.74
CA ILE A 95 5.08 -5.75 -6.64
C ILE A 95 5.62 -6.48 -7.88
N ASN A 96 6.29 -7.61 -7.70
CA ASN A 96 6.86 -8.38 -8.82
C ASN A 96 5.78 -8.94 -9.74
N ALA A 97 4.66 -9.44 -9.20
CA ALA A 97 3.51 -9.86 -10.01
C ALA A 97 3.00 -8.70 -10.89
N THR A 98 2.93 -7.51 -10.29
CA THR A 98 2.54 -6.29 -10.98
C THR A 98 3.52 -5.88 -12.08
N LEU A 99 4.83 -5.93 -11.82
CA LEU A 99 5.85 -5.61 -12.82
C LEU A 99 5.91 -6.64 -13.95
N ALA A 100 5.64 -7.92 -13.65
CA ALA A 100 5.57 -8.97 -14.67
C ALA A 100 4.42 -8.72 -15.65
N ASP A 101 3.25 -8.34 -15.15
CA ASP A 101 2.11 -7.99 -15.99
C ASP A 101 2.40 -6.76 -16.87
N LEU A 102 3.17 -5.77 -16.40
CA LEU A 102 3.59 -4.63 -17.22
C LEU A 102 4.54 -5.00 -18.36
N LYS A 103 5.39 -6.02 -18.17
CA LYS A 103 6.37 -6.47 -19.20
C LYS A 103 5.74 -7.34 -20.30
N LEU A 104 4.50 -7.78 -20.10
CA LEU A 104 3.77 -8.66 -21.02
C LEU A 104 2.73 -7.90 -21.87
N ASN A 105 2.59 -6.59 -21.67
CA ASN A 105 1.77 -5.67 -22.45
C ASN A 105 2.64 -4.67 -23.20
#